data_AF-A0A093X6W4-F1
#
_entry.id   AF-A0A093X6W4-F1
#
_cell.length_a   1.000
_cell.length_b   1.000
_cell.length_c   1.000
_cell.angle_alpha   90.00
_cell.angle_beta   90.00
_cell.angle_gamma   90.00
#
_symmetry.space_group_name_H-M   'P 1'
#
loop_
_entity.id
_entity.type
_entity.pdbx_description
1 polymer ?
#
loop_
_entity_poly.entity_id
_entity_poly.type
_entity_poly.pdbx_seq_one_letter_code
_entity_poly.pdbx_strand_id
1 'polypeptide(L)'
;MPNFNLAYALSLDKVKDQATKIAGGRQADALSDAEKDQILDLVAGDEFGWGSAAWFYNTECKDDVHKAVQAGGRTGWEAYLGCVGVSSSAERDAYWERATAAFGL
;
A
#
# COMPACT_ATOMS: atom_id res chain seq x y z
N MET A 1 -7.66 -8.74 -6.88
CA MET A 1 -6.78 -8.15 -5.85
C MET A 1 -7.54 -7.02 -5.20
N PRO A 2 -7.38 -6.76 -3.90
CA PRO A 2 -7.96 -5.56 -3.31
C PRO A 2 -7.47 -4.32 -4.08
N ASN A 3 -8.42 -3.49 -4.49
CA ASN A 3 -8.20 -2.50 -5.54
C ASN A 3 -7.76 -1.14 -4.98
N PHE A 4 -6.59 -1.14 -4.35
CA PHE A 4 -6.05 0.03 -3.67
C PHE A 4 -5.63 1.16 -4.62
N ASN A 5 -5.33 0.87 -5.89
CA ASN A 5 -4.94 1.92 -6.85
C ASN A 5 -6.03 2.97 -7.06
N LEU A 6 -7.30 2.55 -7.16
CA LEU A 6 -8.42 3.49 -7.30
C LEU A 6 -8.62 4.29 -6.01
N ALA A 7 -8.61 3.63 -4.85
CA ALA A 7 -8.75 4.30 -3.56
C ALA A 7 -7.63 5.33 -3.33
N TYR A 8 -6.39 4.96 -3.65
CA TYR A 8 -5.24 5.85 -3.56
C TYR A 8 -5.38 7.02 -4.54
N ALA A 9 -5.70 6.78 -5.81
CA ALA A 9 -5.88 7.84 -6.79
C ALA A 9 -7.00 8.84 -6.41
N LEU A 10 -8.10 8.35 -5.82
CA LEU A 10 -9.19 9.19 -5.34
C LEU A 10 -8.80 10.04 -4.11
N SER A 11 -7.79 9.62 -3.35
CA SER A 11 -7.27 10.39 -2.20
C SER A 11 -6.33 11.54 -2.59
N LEU A 12 -5.88 11.60 -3.84
CA LEU A 12 -4.86 12.53 -4.32
C LEU A 12 -5.47 13.69 -5.11
N ASP A 13 -5.33 14.93 -4.62
CA ASP A 13 -5.94 16.11 -5.24
C ASP A 13 -5.58 16.31 -6.72
N LYS A 14 -4.36 15.96 -7.13
CA LYS A 14 -3.88 16.15 -8.51
C LYS A 14 -4.50 15.19 -9.53
N VAL A 15 -4.94 14.01 -9.11
CA VAL A 15 -5.41 12.94 -10.02
C VAL A 15 -6.84 12.45 -9.71
N LYS A 16 -7.44 12.85 -8.59
CA LYS A 16 -8.78 12.41 -8.17
C LYS A 16 -9.88 12.65 -9.21
N ASP A 17 -9.82 13.75 -9.95
CA ASP A 17 -10.83 14.09 -10.96
C ASP A 17 -10.72 13.15 -12.18
N GLN A 18 -9.49 12.83 -12.59
CA GLN A 18 -9.23 11.85 -13.65
C GLN A 18 -9.64 10.43 -13.22
N ALA A 19 -9.29 10.05 -11.99
CA ALA A 19 -9.69 8.76 -11.42
C ALA A 19 -11.21 8.62 -11.32
N THR A 20 -11.91 9.68 -10.90
CA THR A 20 -13.38 9.74 -10.84
C THR A 20 -14.00 9.58 -12.22
N LYS A 21 -13.42 10.23 -13.24
CA LYS A 21 -13.87 10.13 -14.64
C LYS A 21 -13.71 8.71 -15.19
N ILE A 22 -12.57 8.05 -14.94
CA ILE A 22 -12.32 6.67 -15.38
C ILE A 22 -13.27 5.71 -14.65
N ALA A 23 -13.39 5.85 -13.33
CA ALA A 23 -14.24 4.98 -12.52
C ALA A 23 -15.73 5.12 -12.90
N GLY A 24 -16.18 6.32 -13.23
CA GLY A 24 -17.59 6.58 -13.57
C GLY A 24 -18.54 6.19 -12.43
N GLY A 25 -18.09 6.33 -11.17
CA GLY A 25 -18.84 5.94 -9.98
C GLY A 25 -18.84 4.43 -9.66
N ARG A 26 -18.17 3.60 -10.46
CA ARG A 26 -18.02 2.16 -10.18
C ARG A 26 -16.90 1.91 -9.18
N GLN A 27 -17.05 0.82 -8.45
CA GLN A 27 -15.97 0.25 -7.66
C GLN A 27 -14.96 -0.44 -8.58
N ALA A 28 -13.73 -0.57 -8.11
CA ALA A 28 -12.63 -1.01 -8.96
C ALA A 28 -12.72 -2.47 -9.44
N ASP A 29 -13.52 -3.30 -8.78
CA ASP A 29 -13.82 -4.69 -9.20
C ASP A 29 -14.72 -4.73 -10.44
N ALA A 30 -15.52 -3.68 -10.65
CA ALA A 30 -16.36 -3.48 -11.83
C ALA A 30 -15.67 -2.71 -12.97
N LEU A 31 -14.39 -2.38 -12.83
CA LEU A 31 -13.58 -1.81 -13.90
C LEU A 31 -13.04 -2.92 -14.81
N SER A 32 -13.03 -2.64 -16.11
CA SER A 32 -12.27 -3.43 -17.07
C SER A 32 -10.77 -3.34 -16.80
N ASP A 33 -9.98 -4.28 -17.32
CA ASP A 33 -8.54 -4.26 -17.10
C ASP A 33 -7.89 -3.02 -17.72
N ALA A 34 -8.35 -2.57 -18.89
CA ALA A 34 -7.90 -1.32 -19.49
C ALA A 34 -8.15 -0.09 -18.60
N GLU A 35 -9.29 -0.06 -17.88
CA GLU A 35 -9.58 1.03 -16.94
C GLU A 35 -8.72 0.92 -15.67
N LYS A 36 -8.42 -0.29 -15.21
CA LYS A 36 -7.48 -0.50 -14.08
C LYS A 36 -6.07 -0.05 -14.43
N ASP A 37 -5.61 -0.33 -15.65
CA ASP A 37 -4.32 0.14 -16.15
C ASP A 37 -4.26 1.66 -16.22
N GLN A 38 -5.33 2.31 -16.72
CA GLN A 38 -5.43 3.77 -16.70
C GLN A 38 -5.37 4.36 -15.29
N ILE A 39 -6.00 3.71 -14.29
CA ILE A 39 -5.89 4.13 -12.89
C ILE A 39 -4.48 3.92 -12.35
N LEU A 40 -3.81 2.80 -12.67
CA LEU A 40 -2.44 2.53 -12.26
C LEU A 40 -1.47 3.59 -12.81
N ASP A 41 -1.63 3.98 -14.07
CA ASP A 41 -0.80 5.00 -14.73
C ASP A 41 -0.85 6.37 -14.01
N LEU A 42 -1.96 6.69 -13.34
CA LEU A 42 -2.09 7.92 -12.55
C LEU A 42 -1.20 7.93 -11.31
N VAL A 43 -0.84 6.76 -10.76
CA VAL A 43 -0.20 6.66 -9.44
C VAL A 43 1.13 5.92 -9.43
N ALA A 44 1.51 5.22 -10.51
CA ALA A 44 2.73 4.41 -10.57
C ALA A 44 4.01 5.23 -10.77
N GLY A 45 3.91 6.48 -11.25
CA GLY A 45 5.06 7.36 -11.46
C GLY A 45 5.70 7.86 -10.16
N ASP A 46 6.94 8.36 -10.25
CA ASP A 46 7.75 8.81 -9.10
C ASP A 46 7.03 9.79 -8.17
N GLU A 47 6.15 10.64 -8.71
CA GLU A 47 5.40 11.64 -7.93
C GLU A 47 4.51 10.99 -6.86
N PHE A 48 3.90 9.83 -7.13
CA PHE A 48 2.91 9.21 -6.27
C PHE A 48 3.24 7.78 -5.85
N GLY A 49 4.07 7.06 -6.61
CA GLY A 49 4.34 5.65 -6.43
C GLY A 49 4.88 5.33 -5.03
N TRP A 50 5.87 6.10 -4.57
CA TRP A 50 6.44 5.95 -3.22
C TRP A 50 5.44 6.27 -2.11
N GLY A 51 4.57 7.26 -2.32
CA GLY A 51 3.54 7.64 -1.36
C GLY A 51 2.47 6.57 -1.14
N SER A 52 2.27 5.67 -2.11
CA SER A 52 1.23 4.62 -2.04
C SER A 52 1.45 3.66 -0.87
N ALA A 53 2.70 3.31 -0.55
CA ALA A 53 3.03 2.43 0.56
C ALA A 53 2.70 3.08 1.92
N ALA A 54 3.05 4.37 2.06
CA ALA A 54 2.73 5.13 3.27
C ALA A 54 1.22 5.35 3.40
N TRP A 55 0.53 5.67 2.31
CA TRP A 55 -0.93 5.78 2.28
C TRP A 55 -1.58 4.47 2.74
N PHE A 56 -1.22 3.35 2.11
CA PHE A 56 -1.76 2.03 2.44
C PHE A 56 -1.56 1.70 3.92
N TYR A 57 -0.34 1.90 4.42
CA TYR A 57 -0.03 1.65 5.82
C TYR A 57 -0.90 2.48 6.78
N ASN A 58 -1.19 3.74 6.44
CA ASN A 58 -1.97 4.64 7.31
C ASN A 58 -3.49 4.53 7.14
N THR A 59 -3.99 3.98 6.03
CA THR A 59 -5.44 3.87 5.78
C THR A 59 -5.98 2.46 5.90
N GLU A 60 -5.17 1.46 5.57
CA GLU A 60 -5.60 0.06 5.50
C GLU A 60 -5.12 -0.78 6.68
N CYS A 61 -4.02 -0.37 7.35
CA CYS A 61 -3.60 -1.03 8.59
C CYS A 61 -4.33 -0.45 9.81
N LYS A 62 -4.63 -1.33 10.76
CA LYS A 62 -5.30 -0.98 12.01
C LYS A 62 -4.33 -0.42 13.05
N ASP A 63 -4.84 0.29 14.03
CA ASP A 63 -4.08 0.88 15.15
C ASP A 63 -3.17 -0.11 15.90
N ASP A 64 -3.57 -1.37 16.01
CA ASP A 64 -2.77 -2.42 16.64
C ASP A 64 -1.52 -2.77 15.83
N VAL A 65 -1.62 -2.79 14.50
CA VAL A 65 -0.46 -2.92 13.59
C VAL A 65 0.47 -1.73 13.75
N HIS A 66 -0.07 -0.50 13.83
CA HIS A 66 0.75 0.69 14.06
C HIS A 66 1.54 0.62 15.38
N LYS A 67 0.87 0.24 16.48
CA LYS A 67 1.51 0.07 17.78
C LYS A 67 2.57 -1.03 17.76
N ALA A 68 2.29 -2.16 17.11
CA ALA A 68 3.24 -3.26 16.98
C ALA A 68 4.49 -2.86 16.20
N VAL A 69 4.34 -2.15 15.08
CA VAL A 69 5.48 -1.64 14.29
C VAL A 69 6.28 -0.61 15.08
N GLN A 70 5.63 0.31 15.81
CA GLN A 70 6.32 1.29 16.65
C GLN A 70 7.11 0.65 17.80
N ALA A 71 6.59 -0.44 18.38
CA ALA A 71 7.33 -1.22 19.39
C ALA A 71 8.55 -1.94 18.80
N GLY A 72 8.57 -2.14 17.48
CA GLY A 72 9.67 -2.76 16.75
C GLY A 72 9.74 -4.29 16.91
N GLY A 73 10.86 -4.84 16.47
CA GLY A 73 11.14 -6.27 16.58
C GLY A 73 10.28 -7.17 15.67
N ARG A 74 10.44 -8.48 15.87
CA ARG A 74 9.84 -9.51 15.03
C ARG A 74 8.31 -9.46 15.02
N THR A 75 7.71 -9.18 16.17
CA THR A 75 6.26 -9.06 16.31
C THR A 75 5.70 -7.90 15.48
N GLY A 76 6.37 -6.73 15.48
CA GLY A 76 5.97 -5.60 14.64
C GLY A 76 6.08 -5.90 13.14
N TRP A 77 7.16 -6.59 12.75
CA TRP A 77 7.35 -7.06 11.38
C TRP A 77 6.23 -8.00 10.92
N GLU A 78 5.92 -9.04 11.69
CA GLU A 78 4.87 -10.00 11.37
C GLU A 78 3.48 -9.37 11.35
N ALA A 79 3.20 -8.42 12.25
CA ALA A 79 1.95 -7.65 12.23
C ALA A 79 1.80 -6.84 10.94
N TYR A 80 2.87 -6.17 10.49
CA TYR A 80 2.86 -5.44 9.22
C TYR A 80 2.64 -6.37 8.01
N LEU A 81 3.33 -7.51 7.97
CA LEU A 81 3.14 -8.51 6.91
C LEU A 81 1.68 -8.99 6.85
N GLY A 82 1.08 -9.28 8.02
CA GLY A 82 -0.33 -9.64 8.13
C GLY A 82 -1.26 -8.56 7.57
N CYS A 83 -0.97 -7.27 7.83
CA CYS A 83 -1.75 -6.17 7.25
C CYS A 83 -1.71 -6.15 5.71
N VAL A 84 -0.51 -6.30 5.11
CA VAL A 84 -0.36 -6.30 3.65
C VAL A 84 -0.82 -7.62 3.00
N GLY A 85 -1.33 -8.57 3.80
CA GLY A 85 -1.94 -9.82 3.32
C GLY A 85 -0.93 -10.92 2.98
N VAL A 86 0.27 -10.89 3.58
CA VAL A 86 1.28 -11.94 3.39
C VAL A 86 1.80 -12.47 4.73
N SER A 87 2.43 -13.64 4.70
CA SER A 87 3.10 -14.20 5.88
C SER A 87 4.60 -13.93 5.83
N SER A 88 5.24 -14.05 6.99
CA SER A 88 6.70 -14.16 7.08
C SER A 88 7.21 -15.33 6.24
N SER A 89 8.38 -15.13 5.65
CA SER A 89 9.16 -16.14 4.95
C SER A 89 10.64 -15.81 5.10
N ALA A 90 11.51 -16.80 4.93
CA ALA A 90 12.95 -16.59 4.99
C ALA A 90 13.43 -15.47 4.04
N GLU A 91 12.82 -15.35 2.86
CA GLU A 91 13.15 -14.30 1.90
C GLU A 91 12.76 -12.91 2.40
N ARG A 92 11.53 -12.74 2.91
CA ARG A 92 11.05 -11.43 3.42
C ARG A 92 11.80 -11.03 4.69
N ASP A 93 11.99 -11.98 5.58
CA ASP A 93 12.70 -11.77 6.84
C ASP A 93 14.14 -11.32 6.61
N ALA A 94 14.83 -11.86 5.60
CA ALA A 94 16.17 -11.44 5.25
C ALA A 94 16.26 -9.96 4.84
N TYR A 95 15.21 -9.37 4.24
CA TYR A 95 15.17 -7.92 3.98
C TYR A 95 15.02 -7.12 5.26
N TRP A 96 14.13 -7.55 6.15
CA TRP A 96 13.92 -6.92 7.43
C TRP A 96 15.18 -6.97 8.31
N GLU A 97 15.84 -8.12 8.41
CA GLU A 97 17.09 -8.30 9.17
C GLU A 97 18.24 -7.41 8.65
N ARG A 98 18.37 -7.26 7.33
CA ARG A 98 19.36 -6.34 6.74
C ARG A 98 19.04 -4.89 7.09
N ALA A 99 17.76 -4.51 7.07
CA ALA A 99 17.34 -3.16 7.42
C ALA A 99 17.56 -2.87 8.91
N THR A 100 17.16 -3.76 9.82
CA THR A 100 17.37 -3.58 11.27
C THR A 100 18.85 -3.49 11.60
N ALA A 101 19.69 -4.36 11.03
CA ALA A 101 21.14 -4.29 11.21
C ALA A 101 21.73 -2.97 10.71
N ALA A 102 21.28 -2.47 9.55
CA ALA A 102 21.75 -1.19 9.00
C ALA A 102 21.35 0.01 9.88
N PHE A 103 20.21 -0.07 10.56
CA PHE A 103 19.73 0.97 11.47
C PHE A 103 20.18 0.77 12.94
N GLY A 104 20.89 -0.31 13.27
CA GLY A 104 21.31 -0.63 14.64
C GLY A 104 20.15 -0.95 15.58
N LEU A 105 19.09 -1.57 15.06
CA LEU A 105 17.88 -1.97 15.77
C LEU A 105 17.89 -3.44 16.17
#